data_AF-A0A7C5CTQ5-F1
#
_entry.id   AF-A0A7C5CTQ5-F1
#
_cell.length_a   1.000
_cell.length_b   1.000
_cell.length_c   1.000
_cell.angle_alpha   90.00
_cell.angle_beta   90.00
_cell.angle_gamma   90.00
#
_symmetry.space_group_name_H-M   'P 1'
#
loop_
_entity.id
_entity.type
_entity.pdbx_description
1 polymer ?
#
loop_
_entity_poly.entity_id
_entity_poly.type
_entity_poly.pdbx_seq_one_letter_code
_entity_poly.pdbx_strand_id
1 'polypeptide(L)'
;MPVASVNNISLDVFASNIPAFDYEDKVDLVYKFFKEKPFYKYVVILKDQFPVGILRKEDIAFANRNLIVGEFSKPTPKIKNTELNPRHLADLIEILRLQTSDVILVNNKNQYLGVINYDTILHYLTKLPGSSQDKISNMLGKDYYAMIIGFKDFKILKENLGYKIDSLFKLIQDILKGMEDSYAHIEKLENEIQSIYRKKITKDMLKQFFEEFHKEYSILFKDSNPPIMYSIVLNLNSIKSYDAFGERIDILKLYIKNMGNTVAIIDGLQPLLFTYVSKKDYSMVQVIKEKITSSIQDIANNILKAEKNLWEYIIYDMFNKYPFYDLIYIINDSGIQISNNIINPNTGKNIVAGKKGSDRSKELYFKNASETPYITEVYLSKATDDFCITVSMAFKYQGKTYVIAGDVAYSDISKINLQE
;
A
#
# COMPACT_ATOMS: atom_id res chain seq x y z
N MET A 1 -19.23 13.26 -26.92
CA MET A 1 -19.69 11.86 -26.76
C MET A 1 -21.02 11.88 -26.01
N PRO A 2 -22.00 11.07 -26.41
CA PRO A 2 -23.35 11.16 -25.88
C PRO A 2 -23.35 10.75 -24.41
N VAL A 3 -23.99 11.57 -23.57
CA VAL A 3 -24.20 11.30 -22.15
C VAL A 3 -25.00 10.00 -22.07
N ALA A 4 -24.37 8.94 -21.55
CA ALA A 4 -25.05 7.69 -21.27
C ALA A 4 -26.31 8.00 -20.44
N SER A 5 -27.47 7.51 -20.88
CA SER A 5 -28.75 7.68 -20.22
C SER A 5 -28.61 7.29 -18.75
N VAL A 6 -28.69 8.28 -17.87
CA VAL A 6 -28.68 8.06 -16.43
C VAL A 6 -30.04 7.49 -16.08
N ASN A 7 -30.14 6.18 -15.92
CA ASN A 7 -31.38 5.54 -15.47
C ASN A 7 -31.74 6.10 -14.09
N ASN A 8 -32.97 6.56 -13.92
CA ASN A 8 -33.48 6.96 -12.61
C ASN A 8 -33.49 5.74 -11.68
N ILE A 9 -33.25 5.97 -10.39
CA ILE A 9 -33.23 4.93 -9.37
C ILE A 9 -34.44 5.13 -8.45
N SER A 10 -35.24 4.08 -8.29
CA SER A 10 -36.37 4.08 -7.36
C SER A 10 -35.89 3.90 -5.91
N LEU A 11 -36.50 4.59 -4.95
CA LEU A 11 -36.05 4.62 -3.55
C LEU A 11 -36.26 3.31 -2.79
N ASP A 12 -37.23 2.51 -3.21
CA ASP A 12 -37.52 1.19 -2.65
C ASP A 12 -36.35 0.22 -2.74
N VAL A 13 -35.46 0.41 -3.71
CA VAL A 13 -34.20 -0.34 -3.87
C VAL A 13 -33.30 -0.20 -2.62
N PHE A 14 -33.37 0.94 -1.92
CA PHE A 14 -32.58 1.21 -0.71
C PHE A 14 -33.31 0.86 0.59
N ALA A 15 -34.57 0.43 0.51
CA ALA A 15 -35.42 0.23 1.66
C ALA A 15 -35.12 -1.09 2.38
N SER A 16 -34.94 -0.99 3.68
CA SER A 16 -34.92 -2.16 4.57
C SER A 16 -36.35 -2.57 4.89
N ASN A 17 -36.62 -3.87 4.80
CA ASN A 17 -37.91 -4.44 5.19
C ASN A 17 -37.97 -4.62 6.71
N ILE A 18 -38.48 -3.61 7.41
CA ILE A 18 -38.72 -3.67 8.85
C ILE A 18 -40.11 -4.29 9.08
N PRO A 19 -40.24 -5.30 9.94
CA PRO A 19 -41.53 -5.93 10.20
C PRO A 19 -42.57 -4.92 10.71
N ALA A 20 -43.80 -5.10 10.24
CA ALA A 20 -44.91 -4.23 10.52
C ALA A 20 -46.03 -4.99 11.26
N PHE A 21 -46.73 -4.29 12.15
CA PHE A 21 -47.84 -4.80 12.96
C PHE A 21 -49.04 -3.87 12.84
N ASP A 22 -50.24 -4.42 12.99
CA ASP A 22 -51.47 -3.64 12.92
C ASP A 22 -51.68 -2.83 14.20
N TYR A 23 -52.32 -1.67 14.09
CA TYR A 23 -52.49 -0.71 15.16
C TYR A 23 -53.13 -1.35 16.38
N GLU A 24 -54.13 -2.20 16.15
CA GLU A 24 -54.95 -2.88 17.16
C GLU A 24 -54.27 -4.14 17.75
N ASP A 25 -53.09 -4.53 17.25
CA ASP A 25 -52.35 -5.68 17.77
C ASP A 25 -52.00 -5.48 19.24
N LYS A 26 -51.92 -6.61 19.98
CA LYS A 26 -51.56 -6.59 21.39
C LYS A 26 -50.06 -6.45 21.60
N VAL A 27 -49.68 -5.72 22.65
CA VAL A 27 -48.28 -5.57 23.07
C VAL A 27 -47.60 -6.93 23.29
N ASP A 28 -48.33 -7.94 23.76
CA ASP A 28 -47.81 -9.32 23.91
C ASP A 28 -47.23 -9.89 22.61
N LEU A 29 -47.90 -9.65 21.48
CA LEU A 29 -47.50 -10.18 20.17
C LEU A 29 -46.16 -9.59 19.73
N VAL A 30 -46.04 -8.26 19.78
CA VAL A 30 -44.80 -7.55 19.41
C VAL A 30 -43.67 -7.84 20.40
N TYR A 31 -43.99 -8.01 21.69
CA TYR A 31 -43.01 -8.40 22.69
C TYR A 31 -42.41 -9.79 22.41
N LYS A 32 -43.25 -10.77 22.08
CA LYS A 32 -42.80 -12.11 21.65
C LYS A 32 -41.92 -12.02 20.40
N PHE A 33 -42.30 -11.21 19.41
CA PHE A 33 -41.48 -10.95 18.23
C PHE A 33 -40.08 -10.44 18.59
N PHE A 34 -39.95 -9.45 19.47
CA PHE A 34 -38.64 -8.93 19.89
C PHE A 34 -37.82 -9.90 20.73
N LYS A 35 -38.46 -10.90 21.35
CA LYS A 35 -37.78 -11.98 22.07
C LYS A 35 -37.23 -13.02 21.09
N GLU A 36 -38.01 -13.38 20.08
CA GLU A 36 -37.61 -14.32 19.03
C GLU A 36 -36.58 -13.72 18.08
N LYS A 37 -36.70 -12.43 17.77
CA LYS A 37 -35.81 -11.69 16.84
C LYS A 37 -35.17 -10.50 17.54
N PRO A 38 -34.18 -10.73 18.42
CA PRO A 38 -33.61 -9.69 19.29
C PRO A 38 -32.82 -8.60 18.55
N PHE A 39 -32.45 -8.83 17.28
CA PHE A 39 -31.71 -7.89 16.46
C PHE A 39 -32.54 -6.68 16.01
N TYR A 40 -33.87 -6.80 15.94
CA TYR A 40 -34.74 -5.66 15.65
C TYR A 40 -34.87 -4.76 16.87
N LYS A 41 -34.56 -3.47 16.68
CA LYS A 41 -34.69 -2.45 17.73
C LYS A 41 -36.10 -1.85 17.80
N TYR A 42 -36.84 -1.91 16.69
CA TYR A 42 -38.19 -1.39 16.56
C TYR A 42 -38.95 -2.13 15.44
N VAL A 43 -40.26 -1.90 15.38
CA VAL A 43 -41.17 -2.34 14.32
C VAL A 43 -41.98 -1.16 13.78
N VAL A 44 -42.60 -1.29 12.61
CA VAL A 44 -43.51 -0.29 12.05
C VAL A 44 -44.95 -0.60 12.47
N ILE A 45 -45.72 0.42 12.84
CA ILE A 45 -47.14 0.25 13.18
C ILE A 45 -48.00 0.78 12.05
N LEU A 46 -48.96 -0.04 11.60
CA LEU A 46 -49.88 0.28 10.51
C LEU A 46 -51.30 0.45 11.04
N LYS A 47 -52.01 1.48 10.59
CA LYS A 47 -53.47 1.59 10.76
C LYS A 47 -54.10 1.55 9.38
N ASP A 48 -54.96 0.56 9.13
CA ASP A 48 -55.60 0.36 7.82
C ASP A 48 -54.58 0.31 6.65
N GLN A 49 -53.44 -0.37 6.85
CA GLN A 49 -52.29 -0.44 5.92
C GLN A 49 -51.45 0.85 5.76
N PHE A 50 -51.81 1.94 6.44
CA PHE A 50 -51.04 3.18 6.46
C PHE A 50 -50.07 3.18 7.63
N PRO A 51 -48.76 3.40 7.43
CA PRO A 51 -47.83 3.48 8.55
C PRO A 51 -48.15 4.71 9.38
N VAL A 52 -48.38 4.54 10.68
CA VAL A 52 -48.63 5.64 11.62
C VAL A 52 -47.38 6.03 12.40
N GLY A 53 -46.40 5.14 12.51
CA GLY A 53 -45.14 5.39 13.21
C GLY A 53 -44.37 4.11 13.46
N ILE A 54 -43.41 4.19 14.38
CA ILE A 54 -42.61 3.05 14.84
C ILE A 54 -42.84 2.77 16.31
N LEU A 55 -42.65 1.52 16.71
CA LEU A 55 -42.67 1.09 18.10
C LEU A 55 -41.31 0.48 18.46
N ARG A 56 -40.60 1.07 19.43
CA ARG A 56 -39.31 0.54 19.86
C ARG A 56 -39.47 -0.52 20.92
N LYS A 57 -38.51 -1.45 20.99
CA LYS A 57 -38.46 -2.49 22.01
C LYS A 57 -38.48 -1.94 23.44
N GLU A 58 -37.80 -0.81 23.65
CA GLU A 58 -37.75 -0.09 24.94
C GLU A 58 -39.10 0.49 25.36
N ASP A 59 -39.94 0.92 24.40
CA ASP A 59 -41.23 1.57 24.67
C ASP A 59 -42.25 0.62 25.32
N ILE A 60 -42.10 -0.69 25.07
CA ILE A 60 -43.01 -1.73 25.59
C ILE A 60 -42.35 -2.66 26.61
N ALA A 61 -41.11 -2.40 27.02
CA ALA A 61 -40.37 -3.30 27.91
C ALA A 61 -41.16 -3.60 29.20
N PHE A 62 -41.77 -2.57 29.77
CA PHE A 62 -42.55 -2.60 31.02
C PHE A 62 -44.06 -2.38 30.82
N ALA A 63 -44.53 -2.31 29.56
CA ALA A 63 -45.94 -2.08 29.26
C ALA A 63 -46.79 -3.32 29.59
N ASN A 64 -48.05 -3.09 29.99
CA ASN A 64 -49.03 -4.15 30.17
C ASN A 64 -49.29 -4.85 28.82
N ARG A 65 -49.14 -6.19 28.80
CA ARG A 65 -49.18 -7.02 27.60
C ARG A 65 -50.55 -7.03 26.89
N ASN A 66 -51.62 -6.65 27.58
CA ASN A 66 -52.99 -6.58 27.03
C ASN A 66 -53.31 -5.24 26.33
N LEU A 67 -52.42 -4.26 26.41
CA LEU A 67 -52.58 -2.97 25.73
C LEU A 67 -52.35 -3.10 24.22
N ILE A 68 -52.73 -2.05 23.50
CA ILE A 68 -52.70 -1.97 22.05
C ILE A 68 -51.39 -1.29 21.61
N VAL A 69 -50.71 -1.85 20.60
CA VAL A 69 -49.39 -1.36 20.15
C VAL A 69 -49.45 0.02 19.52
N GLY A 70 -50.58 0.37 18.91
CA GLY A 70 -50.84 1.68 18.33
C GLY A 70 -50.75 2.85 19.29
N GLU A 71 -51.04 2.62 20.58
CA GLU A 71 -50.97 3.66 21.63
C GLU A 71 -49.52 4.07 21.97
N PHE A 72 -48.56 3.19 21.66
CA PHE A 72 -47.13 3.40 21.91
C PHE A 72 -46.38 3.82 20.64
N SER A 73 -47.07 3.90 19.50
CA SER A 73 -46.46 4.25 18.21
C SER A 73 -45.97 5.69 18.20
N LYS A 74 -44.69 5.89 17.88
CA LYS A 74 -44.08 7.21 17.72
C LYS A 74 -44.13 7.67 16.26
N PRO A 75 -44.71 8.85 15.96
CA PRO A 75 -44.71 9.40 14.61
C PRO A 75 -43.29 9.47 14.03
N THR A 76 -43.14 9.08 12.78
CA THR A 76 -41.86 9.01 12.08
C THR A 76 -42.01 9.68 10.70
N PRO A 77 -41.01 10.43 10.21
CA PRO A 77 -41.06 11.04 8.88
C PRO A 77 -41.35 10.01 7.80
N LYS A 78 -42.12 10.43 6.79
CA LYS A 78 -42.52 9.59 5.66
C LYS A 78 -42.11 10.25 4.35
N ILE A 79 -41.62 9.46 3.42
CA ILE A 79 -41.32 9.90 2.06
C ILE A 79 -42.01 8.95 1.06
N LYS A 80 -42.51 9.52 -0.03
CA LYS A 80 -43.06 8.72 -1.13
C LYS A 80 -41.93 8.10 -1.95
N ASN A 81 -42.11 6.84 -2.35
CA ASN A 81 -41.23 6.21 -3.32
C ASN A 81 -41.25 7.03 -4.61
N THR A 82 -40.06 7.42 -5.04
CA THR A 82 -39.86 8.35 -6.15
C THR A 82 -38.68 7.84 -6.95
N GLU A 83 -38.77 7.96 -8.27
CA GLU A 83 -37.64 7.77 -9.15
C GLU A 83 -36.73 8.99 -9.10
N LEU A 84 -35.51 8.82 -8.59
CA LEU A 84 -34.54 9.90 -8.46
C LEU A 84 -33.48 9.83 -9.55
N ASN A 85 -33.13 11.00 -10.07
CA ASN A 85 -31.88 11.18 -10.78
C ASN A 85 -30.71 11.01 -9.76
N PRO A 86 -29.63 10.28 -10.10
CA PRO A 86 -28.45 10.12 -9.25
C PRO A 86 -27.84 11.40 -8.69
N ARG A 87 -28.00 12.56 -9.34
CA ARG A 87 -27.58 13.85 -8.77
C ARG A 87 -28.39 14.23 -7.52
N HIS A 88 -29.69 13.96 -7.52
CA HIS A 88 -30.58 14.22 -6.38
C HIS A 88 -30.48 13.16 -5.28
N LEU A 89 -29.83 12.01 -5.56
CA LEU A 89 -29.52 11.04 -4.54
C LEU A 89 -28.50 11.60 -3.53
N ALA A 90 -27.53 12.39 -3.99
CA ALA A 90 -26.57 13.06 -3.11
C ALA A 90 -27.27 14.02 -2.14
N ASP A 91 -28.24 14.80 -2.62
CA ASP A 91 -29.03 15.71 -1.79
C ASP A 91 -29.85 14.95 -0.73
N LEU A 92 -30.43 13.80 -1.11
CA LEU A 92 -31.15 12.94 -0.17
C LEU A 92 -30.22 12.35 0.90
N ILE A 93 -29.00 11.95 0.53
CA ILE A 93 -28.02 11.43 1.48
C ILE A 93 -27.63 12.48 2.50
N GLU A 94 -27.42 13.73 2.08
CA GLU A 94 -27.13 14.86 2.98
C GLU A 94 -28.29 15.09 3.97
N ILE A 95 -29.54 15.06 3.47
CA ILE A 95 -30.73 15.18 4.32
C ILE A 95 -30.78 14.03 5.34
N LEU A 96 -30.61 12.78 4.88
CA LEU A 96 -30.68 11.60 5.75
C LEU A 96 -29.54 11.53 6.75
N ARG A 97 -28.35 12.04 6.42
CA ARG A 97 -27.22 12.17 7.37
C ARG A 97 -27.56 13.08 8.55
N LEU A 98 -28.37 14.11 8.30
CA LEU A 98 -28.81 15.06 9.32
C LEU A 98 -30.03 14.58 10.12
N GLN A 99 -30.72 13.54 9.65
CA GLN A 99 -31.85 12.95 10.38
C GLN A 99 -31.34 12.00 11.47
N THR A 100 -31.87 12.13 12.68
CA THR A 100 -31.58 11.23 13.81
C THR A 100 -32.53 10.03 13.88
N SER A 101 -33.58 10.04 13.07
CA SER A 101 -34.61 8.99 12.99
C SER A 101 -34.68 8.41 11.59
N ASP A 102 -34.93 7.11 11.51
CA ASP A 102 -35.21 6.42 10.25
C ASP A 102 -36.44 7.01 9.53
N VAL A 103 -36.51 6.88 8.21
CA VAL A 103 -37.59 7.45 7.38
C VAL A 103 -38.42 6.32 6.77
N ILE A 104 -39.74 6.38 6.95
CA ILE A 104 -40.65 5.38 6.40
C ILE A 104 -40.89 5.68 4.91
N LEU A 105 -40.66 4.68 4.06
CA LEU A 105 -40.96 4.73 2.65
C LEU A 105 -42.39 4.24 2.40
N VAL A 106 -43.15 5.02 1.63
CA VAL A 106 -44.53 4.67 1.24
C VAL A 106 -44.75 4.72 -0.27
N ASN A 107 -45.71 3.95 -0.77
CA ASN A 107 -46.11 4.02 -2.18
C ASN A 107 -47.01 5.24 -2.46
N ASN A 108 -47.45 5.39 -3.71
CA ASN A 108 -48.34 6.48 -4.12
C ASN A 108 -49.72 6.48 -3.41
N LYS A 109 -50.13 5.33 -2.86
CA LYS A 109 -51.33 5.17 -2.04
C LYS A 109 -51.05 5.31 -0.53
N ASN A 110 -49.87 5.81 -0.14
CA ASN A 110 -49.39 5.93 1.24
C ASN A 110 -49.28 4.61 2.02
N GLN A 111 -49.20 3.47 1.34
CA GLN A 111 -49.01 2.17 1.98
C GLN A 111 -47.52 1.93 2.24
N TYR A 112 -47.22 1.21 3.32
CA TYR A 112 -45.85 0.91 3.74
C TYR A 112 -45.08 0.09 2.68
N LEU A 113 -43.86 0.53 2.36
CA LEU A 113 -42.94 -0.20 1.48
C LEU A 113 -41.66 -0.66 2.19
N GLY A 114 -41.22 0.09 3.20
CA GLY A 114 -39.97 -0.19 3.89
C GLY A 114 -39.48 1.02 4.68
N VAL A 115 -38.23 0.94 5.16
CA VAL A 115 -37.57 2.03 5.89
C VAL A 115 -36.23 2.34 5.24
N ILE A 116 -35.90 3.62 5.07
CA ILE A 116 -34.62 4.09 4.56
C ILE A 116 -33.89 4.90 5.63
N ASN A 117 -32.57 4.76 5.67
CA ASN A 117 -31.69 5.63 6.46
C ASN A 117 -30.33 5.83 5.75
N TYR A 118 -29.46 6.64 6.35
CA TYR A 118 -28.15 6.93 5.79
C TYR A 118 -27.31 5.67 5.55
N ASP A 119 -27.28 4.77 6.54
CA ASP A 119 -26.46 3.55 6.49
C ASP A 119 -26.93 2.56 5.42
N THR A 120 -28.25 2.42 5.23
CA THR A 120 -28.80 1.50 4.22
C THR A 120 -28.50 1.96 2.80
N ILE A 121 -28.54 3.27 2.55
CA ILE A 121 -28.14 3.83 1.25
C ILE A 121 -26.64 3.66 1.05
N LEU A 122 -25.80 3.98 2.04
CA LEU A 122 -24.34 3.82 1.93
C LEU A 122 -23.95 2.37 1.65
N HIS A 123 -24.56 1.42 2.39
CA HIS A 123 -24.37 -0.01 2.16
C HIS A 123 -24.73 -0.43 0.72
N TYR A 124 -25.84 0.08 0.19
CA TYR A 124 -26.23 -0.22 -1.19
C TYR A 124 -25.29 0.42 -2.22
N LEU A 125 -24.82 1.65 -1.98
CA LEU A 125 -23.86 2.33 -2.86
C LEU A 125 -22.54 1.55 -2.97
N THR A 126 -22.07 0.93 -1.88
CA THR A 126 -20.87 0.06 -1.94
C THR A 126 -21.06 -1.20 -2.79
N LYS A 127 -22.33 -1.60 -3.03
CA LYS A 127 -22.73 -2.78 -3.80
C LYS A 127 -23.21 -2.49 -5.22
N LEU A 128 -23.14 -1.22 -5.66
CA LEU A 128 -23.57 -0.85 -7.01
C LEU A 128 -22.59 -1.41 -8.06
N PRO A 129 -23.10 -2.16 -9.07
CA PRO A 129 -22.28 -2.70 -10.15
C PRO A 129 -21.46 -1.59 -10.83
N GLY A 130 -20.14 -1.72 -10.77
CA GLY A 130 -19.21 -0.77 -11.38
C GLY A 130 -18.40 0.06 -10.38
N SER A 131 -18.60 -0.16 -9.07
CA SER A 131 -17.66 0.32 -8.05
C SER A 131 -16.26 -0.28 -8.25
N SER A 132 -15.25 0.43 -7.77
CA SER A 132 -13.85 0.00 -7.74
C SER A 132 -13.68 -1.32 -7.01
N GLN A 133 -14.44 -1.49 -5.93
CA GLN A 133 -14.50 -2.71 -5.14
C GLN A 133 -15.05 -3.89 -5.95
N ASP A 134 -16.13 -3.71 -6.72
CA ASP A 134 -16.69 -4.78 -7.56
C ASP A 134 -15.70 -5.19 -8.66
N LYS A 135 -15.02 -4.22 -9.29
CA LYS A 135 -14.03 -4.49 -10.33
C LYS A 135 -12.87 -5.33 -9.78
N ILE A 136 -12.34 -4.98 -8.61
CA ILE A 136 -11.26 -5.74 -7.95
C ILE A 136 -11.80 -7.11 -7.48
N SER A 137 -12.96 -7.14 -6.83
CA SER A 137 -13.57 -8.37 -6.30
C SER A 137 -13.78 -9.43 -7.37
N ASN A 138 -14.18 -9.03 -8.58
CA ASN A 138 -14.33 -9.92 -9.73
C ASN A 138 -13.01 -10.53 -10.24
N MET A 139 -11.86 -9.98 -9.84
CA MET A 139 -10.52 -10.43 -10.23
C MET A 139 -9.79 -11.20 -9.11
N LEU A 140 -10.34 -11.21 -7.89
CA LEU A 140 -9.79 -12.00 -6.78
C LEU A 140 -9.87 -13.50 -7.06
N GLY A 141 -8.89 -14.26 -6.57
CA GLY A 141 -8.78 -15.70 -6.82
C GLY A 141 -8.43 -16.08 -8.27
N LYS A 142 -8.03 -15.10 -9.09
CA LYS A 142 -7.61 -15.29 -10.49
C LYS A 142 -6.21 -14.74 -10.69
N ASP A 143 -5.54 -15.15 -11.76
CA ASP A 143 -4.19 -14.66 -12.14
C ASP A 143 -4.22 -13.22 -12.68
N TYR A 144 -4.52 -12.29 -11.78
CA TYR A 144 -4.43 -10.86 -11.98
C TYR A 144 -3.43 -10.28 -10.98
N TYR A 145 -2.87 -9.14 -11.33
CA TYR A 145 -1.83 -8.48 -10.55
C TYR A 145 -2.25 -7.05 -10.28
N ALA A 146 -2.48 -6.73 -9.02
CA ALA A 146 -2.73 -5.35 -8.61
C ALA A 146 -1.41 -4.63 -8.42
N MET A 147 -1.34 -3.39 -8.87
CA MET A 147 -0.23 -2.47 -8.62
C MET A 147 -0.79 -1.18 -8.01
N ILE A 148 -0.27 -0.81 -6.85
CA ILE A 148 -0.68 0.38 -6.10
C ILE A 148 0.50 1.32 -6.06
N ILE A 149 0.36 2.50 -6.65
CA ILE A 149 1.36 3.57 -6.59
C ILE A 149 0.85 4.66 -5.67
N GLY A 150 1.65 5.04 -4.69
CA GLY A 150 1.35 6.17 -3.81
C GLY A 150 2.56 7.02 -3.50
N PHE A 151 2.33 8.03 -2.66
CA PHE A 151 3.35 8.99 -2.22
C PHE A 151 3.49 8.93 -0.71
N LYS A 152 4.73 9.01 -0.18
CA LYS A 152 4.96 8.96 1.28
C LYS A 152 4.46 10.21 1.99
N ASP A 153 4.80 11.39 1.46
CA ASP A 153 4.41 12.68 2.02
C ASP A 153 3.39 13.41 1.13
N PHE A 154 2.26 12.75 0.84
CA PHE A 154 1.28 13.28 -0.11
C PHE A 154 0.77 14.67 0.25
N LYS A 155 0.59 14.97 1.54
CA LYS A 155 0.15 16.30 2.00
C LYS A 155 1.14 17.40 1.59
N ILE A 156 2.42 17.19 1.88
CA ILE A 156 3.51 18.12 1.52
C ILE A 156 3.62 18.23 0.00
N LEU A 157 3.53 17.10 -0.71
CA LEU A 157 3.57 17.07 -2.17
C LEU A 157 2.42 17.90 -2.79
N LYS A 158 1.20 17.75 -2.26
CA LYS A 158 0.00 18.47 -2.70
C LYS A 158 0.13 19.97 -2.42
N GLU A 159 0.67 20.36 -1.27
CA GLU A 159 0.96 21.76 -0.95
C GLU A 159 2.00 22.37 -1.91
N ASN A 160 3.08 21.62 -2.21
CA ASN A 160 4.15 22.08 -3.10
C ASN A 160 3.72 22.17 -4.58
N LEU A 161 2.94 21.21 -5.07
CA LEU A 161 2.51 21.18 -6.48
C LEU A 161 1.22 21.97 -6.74
N GLY A 162 0.40 22.21 -5.71
CA GLY A 162 -0.87 22.89 -5.83
C GLY A 162 -1.74 22.31 -6.94
N TYR A 163 -2.16 23.15 -7.88
CA TYR A 163 -3.00 22.76 -9.02
C TYR A 163 -2.33 21.75 -9.97
N LYS A 164 -0.99 21.59 -9.94
CA LYS A 164 -0.27 20.64 -10.80
C LYS A 164 -0.35 19.19 -10.31
N ILE A 165 -0.97 18.93 -9.14
CA ILE A 165 -1.11 17.58 -8.60
C ILE A 165 -1.90 16.66 -9.55
N ASP A 166 -2.94 17.17 -10.20
CA ASP A 166 -3.73 16.38 -11.15
C ASP A 166 -2.93 16.01 -12.41
N SER A 167 -2.04 16.90 -12.85
CA SER A 167 -1.11 16.60 -13.95
C SER A 167 -0.13 15.50 -13.57
N LEU A 168 0.31 15.43 -12.30
CA LEU A 168 1.16 14.34 -11.80
C LEU A 168 0.43 13.00 -11.84
N PHE A 169 -0.80 12.95 -11.34
CA PHE A 169 -1.62 11.73 -11.41
C PHE A 169 -1.87 11.31 -12.86
N LYS A 170 -2.15 12.26 -13.75
CA LYS A 170 -2.34 11.98 -15.18
C LYS A 170 -1.09 11.42 -15.83
N LEU A 171 0.09 11.98 -15.53
CA LEU A 171 1.37 11.46 -15.98
C LEU A 171 1.54 9.98 -15.59
N ILE A 172 1.32 9.65 -14.32
CA ILE A 172 1.44 8.27 -13.84
C ILE A 172 0.44 7.34 -14.55
N GLN A 173 -0.80 7.77 -14.71
CA GLN A 173 -1.82 6.99 -15.43
C GLN A 173 -1.43 6.74 -16.89
N ASP A 174 -0.87 7.74 -17.58
CA ASP A 174 -0.48 7.60 -18.98
C ASP A 174 0.71 6.64 -19.12
N ILE A 175 1.69 6.70 -18.21
CA ILE A 175 2.80 5.72 -18.17
C ILE A 175 2.27 4.32 -17.86
N LEU A 176 1.39 4.17 -16.86
CA LEU A 176 0.81 2.86 -16.50
C LEU A 176 0.02 2.21 -17.63
N LYS A 177 -0.65 3.01 -18.47
CA LYS A 177 -1.35 2.53 -19.68
C LYS A 177 -0.37 2.08 -20.76
N GLY A 178 0.73 2.80 -20.94
CA GLY A 178 1.77 2.46 -21.93
C GLY A 178 2.73 1.34 -21.49
N MET A 179 2.78 1.05 -20.19
CA MET A 179 3.65 0.03 -19.59
C MET A 179 3.23 -1.40 -19.97
N GLU A 180 1.93 -1.67 -20.04
CA GLU A 180 1.39 -2.99 -20.40
C GLU A 180 -0.05 -2.85 -20.91
N ASP A 181 -0.26 -3.17 -22.20
CA ASP A 181 -1.53 -3.03 -22.91
C ASP A 181 -2.66 -3.92 -22.36
N SER A 182 -2.36 -4.87 -21.46
CA SER A 182 -3.31 -5.79 -20.86
C SER A 182 -3.87 -5.34 -19.50
N TYR A 183 -3.78 -4.05 -19.17
CA TYR A 183 -4.43 -3.50 -17.98
C TYR A 183 -5.96 -3.67 -18.06
N ALA A 184 -6.55 -4.15 -16.98
CA ALA A 184 -7.99 -4.37 -16.85
C ALA A 184 -8.69 -3.20 -16.16
N HIS A 185 -7.98 -2.48 -15.30
CA HIS A 185 -8.50 -1.37 -14.51
C HIS A 185 -7.37 -0.43 -14.11
N ILE A 186 -7.61 0.88 -14.16
CA ILE A 186 -6.73 1.90 -13.60
C ILE A 186 -7.63 2.97 -12.99
N GLU A 187 -7.33 3.35 -11.76
CA GLU A 187 -8.12 4.29 -10.99
C GLU A 187 -7.25 5.19 -10.11
N LYS A 188 -7.62 6.46 -10.08
CA LYS A 188 -7.06 7.43 -9.16
C LYS A 188 -7.90 7.45 -7.88
N LEU A 189 -7.25 7.20 -6.76
CA LEU A 189 -7.75 7.48 -5.41
C LEU A 189 -7.22 8.85 -4.93
N GLU A 190 -7.51 9.22 -3.69
CA GLU A 190 -7.11 10.53 -3.16
C GLU A 190 -5.59 10.78 -3.21
N ASN A 191 -4.80 9.81 -2.75
CA ASN A 191 -3.34 9.89 -2.60
C ASN A 191 -2.58 8.82 -3.41
N GLU A 192 -3.31 7.98 -4.16
CA GLU A 192 -2.79 6.75 -4.76
C GLU A 192 -3.41 6.51 -6.14
N ILE A 193 -2.74 5.70 -6.96
CA ILE A 193 -3.30 5.09 -8.16
C ILE A 193 -3.30 3.58 -7.97
N GLN A 194 -4.45 2.95 -8.19
CA GLN A 194 -4.59 1.50 -8.22
C GLN A 194 -4.79 1.05 -9.67
N SER A 195 -4.00 0.08 -10.10
CA SER A 195 -4.11 -0.54 -11.40
C SER A 195 -4.11 -2.06 -11.29
N ILE A 196 -4.75 -2.73 -12.26
CA ILE A 196 -4.84 -4.20 -12.30
C ILE A 196 -4.44 -4.67 -13.69
N TYR A 197 -3.56 -5.66 -13.73
CA TYR A 197 -3.01 -6.23 -14.96
C TYR A 197 -3.32 -7.72 -15.06
N ARG A 198 -3.52 -8.19 -16.30
CA ARG A 198 -3.69 -9.63 -16.59
C ARG A 198 -2.36 -10.39 -16.62
N LYS A 199 -1.25 -9.68 -16.78
CA LYS A 199 0.09 -10.26 -16.77
C LYS A 199 0.82 -9.94 -15.48
N LYS A 200 1.74 -10.83 -15.13
CA LYS A 200 2.62 -10.67 -13.98
C LYS A 200 3.49 -9.44 -14.14
N ILE A 201 3.42 -8.53 -13.19
CA ILE A 201 4.32 -7.38 -13.11
C ILE A 201 5.69 -7.85 -12.59
N THR A 202 6.73 -7.59 -13.38
CA THR A 202 8.11 -8.00 -13.08
C THR A 202 8.94 -6.85 -12.53
N LYS A 203 10.13 -7.16 -11.98
CA LYS A 203 11.13 -6.14 -11.57
C LYS A 203 11.49 -5.22 -12.73
N ASP A 204 11.68 -5.76 -13.94
CA ASP A 204 12.07 -4.98 -15.11
C ASP A 204 10.98 -4.02 -15.57
N MET A 205 9.72 -4.46 -15.53
CA MET A 205 8.58 -3.58 -15.82
C MET A 205 8.52 -2.42 -14.82
N LEU A 206 8.65 -2.70 -13.51
CA LEU A 206 8.70 -1.64 -12.49
C LEU A 206 9.87 -0.68 -12.74
N LYS A 207 11.03 -1.19 -13.11
CA LYS A 207 12.21 -0.38 -13.46
C LYS A 207 11.91 0.58 -14.61
N GLN A 208 11.36 0.07 -15.70
CA GLN A 208 10.96 0.88 -16.85
C GLN A 208 9.92 1.95 -16.46
N PHE A 209 8.94 1.59 -15.63
CA PHE A 209 7.95 2.55 -15.12
C PHE A 209 8.61 3.71 -14.38
N PHE A 210 9.48 3.43 -13.40
CA PHE A 210 10.12 4.49 -12.61
C PHE A 210 11.10 5.31 -13.46
N GLU A 211 11.84 4.69 -14.38
CA GLU A 211 12.73 5.39 -15.30
C GLU A 211 11.96 6.37 -16.19
N GLU A 212 10.86 5.92 -16.82
CA GLU A 212 10.03 6.78 -17.67
C GLU A 212 9.33 7.87 -16.83
N PHE A 213 8.85 7.54 -15.64
CA PHE A 213 8.28 8.51 -14.71
C PHE A 213 9.28 9.63 -14.39
N HIS A 214 10.50 9.28 -13.97
CA HIS A 214 11.48 10.29 -13.60
C HIS A 214 11.92 11.15 -14.79
N LYS A 215 12.06 10.55 -15.97
CA LYS A 215 12.35 11.24 -17.23
C LYS A 215 11.27 12.28 -17.54
N GLU A 216 10.01 11.87 -17.61
CA GLU A 216 8.90 12.77 -17.93
C GLU A 216 8.65 13.80 -16.82
N TYR A 217 8.76 13.39 -15.55
CA TYR A 217 8.64 14.29 -14.40
C TYR A 217 9.70 15.40 -14.48
N SER A 218 10.95 15.07 -14.78
CA SER A 218 12.03 16.06 -14.88
C SER A 218 11.81 17.11 -15.98
N ILE A 219 10.99 16.79 -17.00
CA ILE A 219 10.65 17.70 -18.09
C ILE A 219 9.46 18.59 -17.68
N LEU A 220 8.42 17.99 -17.09
CA LEU A 220 7.17 18.67 -16.75
C LEU A 220 7.23 19.48 -15.44
N PHE A 221 8.11 19.09 -14.52
CA PHE A 221 8.22 19.63 -13.17
C PHE A 221 9.67 20.06 -12.85
N LYS A 222 10.35 20.70 -13.79
CA LYS A 222 11.79 21.09 -13.71
C LYS A 222 12.21 21.77 -12.41
N ASP A 223 11.33 22.56 -11.81
CA ASP A 223 11.61 23.36 -10.60
C ASP A 223 11.18 22.66 -9.31
N SER A 224 10.80 21.38 -9.37
CA SER A 224 10.31 20.60 -8.24
C SER A 224 11.17 19.36 -8.01
N ASN A 225 11.42 19.05 -6.74
CA ASN A 225 12.07 17.81 -6.38
C ASN A 225 11.15 16.63 -6.72
N PRO A 226 11.70 15.52 -7.27
CA PRO A 226 10.91 14.34 -7.56
C PRO A 226 10.26 13.81 -6.27
N PRO A 227 8.99 13.38 -6.34
CA PRO A 227 8.30 12.87 -5.17
C PRO A 227 8.88 11.52 -4.74
N ILE A 228 8.87 11.27 -3.43
CA ILE A 228 9.16 9.95 -2.88
C ILE A 228 7.90 9.10 -3.03
N MET A 229 7.99 8.08 -3.89
CA MET A 229 6.87 7.21 -4.22
C MET A 229 7.00 5.85 -3.54
N TYR A 230 5.92 5.09 -3.54
CA TYR A 230 6.00 3.66 -3.33
C TYR A 230 5.15 2.92 -4.34
N SER A 231 5.52 1.68 -4.63
CA SER A 231 4.72 0.76 -5.41
C SER A 231 4.52 -0.56 -4.67
N ILE A 232 3.30 -1.09 -4.66
CA ILE A 232 2.98 -2.40 -4.09
C ILE A 232 2.35 -3.23 -5.19
N VAL A 233 2.91 -4.41 -5.46
CA VAL A 233 2.41 -5.36 -6.45
C VAL A 233 1.93 -6.61 -5.73
N LEU A 234 0.67 -6.97 -5.90
CA LEU A 234 0.04 -8.15 -5.32
C LEU A 234 -0.42 -9.11 -6.41
N ASN A 235 -0.21 -10.41 -6.21
CA ASN A 235 -0.92 -11.43 -6.98
C ASN A 235 -2.31 -11.65 -6.37
N LEU A 236 -3.36 -11.38 -7.14
CA LEU A 236 -4.75 -11.48 -6.68
C LEU A 236 -5.25 -12.92 -6.57
N ASN A 237 -4.53 -13.89 -7.14
CA ASN A 237 -4.88 -15.31 -7.03
C ASN A 237 -4.86 -15.79 -5.57
N SER A 238 -3.90 -15.31 -4.77
CA SER A 238 -3.79 -15.68 -3.35
C SER A 238 -4.70 -14.89 -2.41
N ILE A 239 -5.49 -13.94 -2.93
CA ILE A 239 -6.33 -13.04 -2.12
C ILE A 239 -7.79 -13.51 -2.17
N LYS A 240 -8.37 -13.75 -0.99
CA LYS A 240 -9.68 -14.41 -0.86
C LYS A 240 -10.88 -13.46 -0.81
N SER A 241 -10.67 -12.20 -0.43
CA SER A 241 -11.72 -11.18 -0.29
C SER A 241 -11.14 -9.79 -0.47
N TYR A 242 -12.00 -8.80 -0.71
CA TYR A 242 -11.59 -7.40 -0.80
C TYR A 242 -11.03 -6.87 0.53
N ASP A 243 -11.58 -7.31 1.66
CA ASP A 243 -11.05 -6.95 2.97
C ASP A 243 -9.61 -7.47 3.14
N ALA A 244 -9.36 -8.73 2.74
CA ALA A 244 -8.01 -9.31 2.76
C ALA A 244 -7.04 -8.59 1.80
N PHE A 245 -7.55 -8.06 0.68
CA PHE A 245 -6.77 -7.20 -0.22
C PHE A 245 -6.32 -5.92 0.48
N GLY A 246 -7.25 -5.22 1.16
CA GLY A 246 -6.95 -4.01 1.94
C GLY A 246 -5.96 -4.28 3.07
N GLU A 247 -6.22 -5.29 3.89
CA GLU A 247 -5.34 -5.70 5.00
C GLU A 247 -3.91 -6.01 4.51
N ARG A 248 -3.78 -6.71 3.37
CA ARG A 248 -2.46 -7.03 2.81
C ARG A 248 -1.71 -5.77 2.38
N ILE A 249 -2.40 -4.82 1.74
CA ILE A 249 -1.81 -3.53 1.36
C ILE A 249 -1.34 -2.77 2.60
N ASP A 250 -2.14 -2.70 3.66
CA ASP A 250 -1.80 -1.98 4.87
C ASP A 250 -0.57 -2.55 5.58
N ILE A 251 -0.46 -3.88 5.65
CA ILE A 251 0.74 -4.56 6.16
C ILE A 251 1.98 -4.17 5.35
N LEU A 252 1.89 -4.19 4.02
CA LEU A 252 3.02 -3.82 3.15
C LEU A 252 3.35 -2.32 3.24
N LYS A 253 2.36 -1.45 3.44
CA LYS A 253 2.55 -0.01 3.70
C LYS A 253 3.31 0.23 5.01
N LEU A 254 3.01 -0.53 6.07
CA LEU A 254 3.76 -0.45 7.32
C LEU A 254 5.24 -0.81 7.12
N TYR A 255 5.55 -1.80 6.28
CA TYR A 255 6.91 -2.22 5.99
C TYR A 255 7.75 -1.14 5.31
N ILE A 256 7.13 -0.32 4.44
CA ILE A 256 7.83 0.74 3.70
C ILE A 256 7.79 2.12 4.38
N LYS A 257 6.98 2.27 5.44
CA LYS A 257 6.68 3.56 6.07
C LYS A 257 7.93 4.33 6.48
N ASN A 258 8.93 3.63 7.01
CA ASN A 258 10.16 4.24 7.53
C ASN A 258 11.27 4.39 6.48
N MET A 259 11.07 3.90 5.26
CA MET A 259 12.09 4.02 4.22
C MET A 259 12.07 5.46 3.67
N GLY A 260 13.21 6.15 3.59
CA GLY A 260 13.28 7.52 3.07
C GLY A 260 13.27 7.63 1.54
N ASN A 261 13.17 6.51 0.82
CA ASN A 261 13.39 6.44 -0.62
C ASN A 261 12.17 5.90 -1.37
N THR A 262 12.20 6.05 -2.70
CA THR A 262 11.24 5.43 -3.60
C THR A 262 11.48 3.92 -3.65
N VAL A 263 10.45 3.16 -3.29
CA VAL A 263 10.54 1.70 -3.12
C VAL A 263 9.39 0.99 -3.80
N ALA A 264 9.62 -0.22 -4.30
CA ALA A 264 8.53 -1.12 -4.67
C ALA A 264 8.61 -2.44 -3.93
N ILE A 265 7.46 -3.01 -3.61
CA ILE A 265 7.35 -4.38 -3.11
C ILE A 265 6.57 -5.18 -4.14
N ILE A 266 7.12 -6.31 -4.55
CA ILE A 266 6.36 -7.38 -5.17
C ILE A 266 6.09 -8.40 -4.06
N ASP A 267 4.83 -8.71 -3.80
CA ASP A 267 4.47 -9.55 -2.66
C ASP A 267 5.18 -10.92 -2.70
N GLY A 268 5.71 -11.32 -1.55
CA GLY A 268 6.56 -12.50 -1.40
C GLY A 268 8.02 -12.32 -1.84
N LEU A 269 8.40 -11.16 -2.38
CA LEU A 269 9.78 -10.79 -2.69
C LEU A 269 10.29 -9.70 -1.74
N GLN A 270 11.61 -9.56 -1.64
CA GLN A 270 12.22 -8.44 -0.91
C GLN A 270 11.89 -7.12 -1.60
N PRO A 271 11.80 -6.00 -0.84
CA PRO A 271 11.69 -4.68 -1.40
C PRO A 271 12.77 -4.36 -2.43
N LEU A 272 12.35 -3.66 -3.47
CA LEU A 272 13.18 -3.11 -4.52
C LEU A 272 13.34 -1.62 -4.27
N LEU A 273 14.57 -1.14 -4.26
CA LEU A 273 14.86 0.28 -4.23
C LEU A 273 14.94 0.83 -5.66
N PHE A 274 14.21 1.92 -5.93
CA PHE A 274 14.34 2.64 -7.19
C PHE A 274 15.01 3.98 -6.93
N THR A 275 16.20 4.13 -7.51
CA THR A 275 17.04 5.31 -7.31
C THR A 275 17.02 6.14 -8.57
N TYR A 276 16.69 7.42 -8.44
CA TYR A 276 16.84 8.39 -9.52
C TYR A 276 18.06 9.27 -9.24
N VAL A 277 18.99 9.29 -10.19
CA VAL A 277 20.14 10.19 -10.17
C VAL A 277 19.87 11.30 -11.16
N SER A 278 19.73 12.54 -10.68
CA SER A 278 19.52 13.67 -11.57
C SER A 278 20.80 13.95 -12.37
N LYS A 279 20.68 14.59 -13.55
CA LYS A 279 21.84 15.00 -14.36
C LYS A 279 22.89 15.80 -13.57
N LYS A 280 22.46 16.56 -12.56
CA LYS A 280 23.34 17.39 -11.72
C LYS A 280 24.17 16.56 -10.73
N ASP A 281 23.69 15.37 -10.37
CA ASP A 281 24.32 14.52 -9.35
C ASP A 281 25.26 13.47 -9.95
N TYR A 282 25.32 13.32 -11.28
CA TYR A 282 26.17 12.31 -11.93
C TYR A 282 27.64 12.45 -11.57
N SER A 283 28.17 13.67 -11.54
CA SER A 283 29.58 13.92 -11.17
C SER A 283 29.86 13.45 -9.75
N MET A 284 28.98 13.79 -8.80
CA MET A 284 29.07 13.33 -7.40
C MET A 284 29.04 11.81 -7.31
N VAL A 285 28.14 11.15 -8.06
CA VAL A 285 28.05 9.69 -8.08
C VAL A 285 29.32 9.04 -8.61
N GLN A 286 29.98 9.63 -9.62
CA GLN A 286 31.27 9.11 -10.11
C GLN A 286 32.37 9.24 -9.05
N VAL A 287 32.46 10.39 -8.37
CA VAL A 287 33.42 10.59 -7.26
C VAL A 287 33.19 9.58 -6.13
N ILE A 288 31.92 9.34 -5.76
CA ILE A 288 31.59 8.34 -4.73
C ILE A 288 31.99 6.94 -5.18
N LYS A 289 31.71 6.57 -6.44
CA LYS A 289 32.14 5.28 -6.99
C LYS A 289 33.66 5.14 -6.94
N GLU A 290 34.41 6.16 -7.34
CA GLU A 290 35.87 6.18 -7.30
C GLU A 290 36.42 6.05 -5.86
N LYS A 291 35.82 6.74 -4.88
CA LYS A 291 36.18 6.58 -3.46
C LYS A 291 35.92 5.15 -2.96
N ILE A 292 34.78 4.58 -3.29
CA ILE A 292 34.44 3.20 -2.89
C ILE A 292 35.39 2.19 -3.55
N THR A 293 35.63 2.29 -4.86
CA THR A 293 36.52 1.35 -5.57
C THR A 293 37.98 1.49 -5.14
N SER A 294 38.48 2.71 -4.94
CA SER A 294 39.84 2.93 -4.45
C SER A 294 40.02 2.45 -3.01
N SER A 295 39.00 2.59 -2.15
CA SER A 295 39.08 2.11 -0.77
C SER A 295 39.20 0.59 -0.68
N ILE A 296 38.41 -0.18 -1.44
CA ILE A 296 38.50 -1.65 -1.39
C ILE A 296 39.84 -2.14 -1.95
N GLN A 297 40.39 -1.43 -2.95
CA GLN A 297 41.73 -1.69 -3.48
C GLN A 297 42.81 -1.44 -2.45
N ASP A 298 42.75 -0.30 -1.74
CA ASP A 298 43.70 0.02 -0.69
C ASP A 298 43.64 -1.01 0.45
N ILE A 299 42.44 -1.39 0.89
CA ILE A 299 42.26 -2.43 1.92
C ILE A 299 42.88 -3.76 1.45
N ALA A 300 42.59 -4.18 0.22
CA ALA A 300 43.17 -5.39 -0.36
C ALA A 300 44.72 -5.32 -0.43
N ASN A 301 45.28 -4.17 -0.80
CA ASN A 301 46.72 -3.96 -0.84
C ASN A 301 47.37 -4.02 0.55
N ASN A 302 46.66 -3.62 1.60
CA ASN A 302 47.15 -3.71 2.98
C ASN A 302 47.09 -5.15 3.50
N ILE A 303 46.01 -5.92 3.25
CA ILE A 303 45.95 -7.33 3.67
C ILE A 303 46.98 -8.21 2.93
N LEU A 304 47.33 -7.88 1.68
CA LEU A 304 48.35 -8.62 0.90
C LEU A 304 49.76 -8.51 1.51
N LYS A 305 50.03 -7.48 2.29
CA LYS A 305 51.33 -7.26 2.97
C LYS A 305 51.47 -8.03 4.28
N ALA A 306 50.42 -8.72 4.72
CA ALA A 306 50.37 -9.34 6.03
C ALA A 306 50.06 -10.84 5.97
N GLU A 307 50.34 -11.52 7.07
CA GLU A 307 49.93 -12.91 7.26
C GLU A 307 48.41 -13.03 7.37
N LYS A 308 47.87 -14.16 6.90
CA LYS A 308 46.42 -14.39 6.81
C LYS A 308 45.68 -14.26 8.15
N ASN A 309 46.31 -14.63 9.26
CA ASN A 309 45.77 -14.47 10.62
C ASN A 309 45.62 -13.01 11.06
N LEU A 310 46.27 -12.06 10.38
CA LEU A 310 46.20 -10.62 10.69
C LEU A 310 45.17 -9.86 9.86
N TRP A 311 44.55 -10.49 8.87
CA TRP A 311 43.63 -9.81 7.94
C TRP A 311 42.45 -9.13 8.63
N GLU A 312 41.82 -9.79 9.62
CA GLU A 312 40.69 -9.20 10.35
C GLU A 312 41.10 -7.93 11.12
N TYR A 313 42.29 -7.92 11.72
CA TYR A 313 42.83 -6.76 12.45
C TYR A 313 43.15 -5.60 11.51
N ILE A 314 43.76 -5.88 10.35
CA ILE A 314 44.05 -4.85 9.36
C ILE A 314 42.75 -4.20 8.88
N ILE A 315 41.75 -5.01 8.52
CA ILE A 315 40.45 -4.49 8.09
C ILE A 315 39.80 -3.63 9.18
N TYR A 316 39.90 -4.05 10.45
CA TYR A 316 39.39 -3.29 11.58
C TYR A 316 40.04 -1.90 11.66
N ASP A 317 41.36 -1.80 11.52
CA ASP A 317 42.08 -0.52 11.53
C ASP A 317 41.70 0.37 10.34
N MET A 318 41.41 -0.24 9.18
CA MET A 318 41.03 0.48 7.97
C MET A 318 39.68 1.20 8.09
N PHE A 319 38.81 0.86 9.04
CA PHE A 319 37.57 1.62 9.28
C PHE A 319 37.81 3.04 9.76
N ASN A 320 38.96 3.33 10.39
CA ASN A 320 39.32 4.71 10.72
C ASN A 320 39.55 5.55 9.46
N LYS A 321 40.08 4.93 8.41
CA LYS A 321 40.33 5.58 7.11
C LYS A 321 39.09 5.59 6.22
N TYR A 322 38.27 4.54 6.30
CA TYR A 322 37.08 4.35 5.49
C TYR A 322 35.84 4.11 6.36
N PRO A 323 35.36 5.13 7.09
CA PRO A 323 34.31 4.99 8.09
C PRO A 323 32.92 4.77 7.50
N PHE A 324 32.77 4.85 6.17
CA PHE A 324 31.50 4.63 5.47
C PHE A 324 31.15 3.15 5.27
N TYR A 325 32.08 2.21 5.51
CA TYR A 325 31.75 0.79 5.51
C TYR A 325 31.00 0.42 6.79
N ASP A 326 29.94 -0.36 6.64
CA ASP A 326 29.23 -0.97 7.77
C ASP A 326 29.97 -2.21 8.28
N LEU A 327 30.43 -3.03 7.33
CA LEU A 327 31.19 -4.24 7.61
C LEU A 327 32.00 -4.66 6.39
N ILE A 328 33.02 -5.49 6.63
CA ILE A 328 33.85 -6.12 5.60
C ILE A 328 34.04 -7.60 5.95
N TYR A 329 34.16 -8.45 4.93
CA TYR A 329 34.45 -9.88 5.09
C TYR A 329 35.22 -10.44 3.89
N ILE A 330 35.82 -11.62 4.09
CA ILE A 330 36.65 -12.31 3.11
C ILE A 330 36.05 -13.69 2.79
N ILE A 331 36.03 -14.01 1.50
CA ILE A 331 35.48 -15.25 0.92
C ILE A 331 36.62 -15.97 0.18
N ASN A 332 36.64 -17.30 0.22
CA ASN A 332 37.59 -18.10 -0.58
C ASN A 332 37.08 -18.34 -2.02
N ASP A 333 37.92 -18.95 -2.86
CA ASP A 333 37.62 -19.34 -4.24
C ASP A 333 36.37 -20.23 -4.41
N SER A 334 35.96 -20.94 -3.35
CA SER A 334 34.79 -21.82 -3.34
C SER A 334 33.49 -21.09 -2.96
N GLY A 335 33.55 -19.78 -2.70
CA GLY A 335 32.41 -18.98 -2.25
C GLY A 335 32.12 -19.10 -0.76
N ILE A 336 33.01 -19.69 0.04
CA ILE A 336 32.82 -19.83 1.49
C ILE A 336 33.47 -18.65 2.23
N GLN A 337 32.70 -17.99 3.09
CA GLN A 337 33.20 -16.90 3.94
C GLN A 337 34.21 -17.44 4.97
N ILE A 338 35.45 -16.95 4.95
CA ILE A 338 36.54 -17.43 5.81
C ILE A 338 36.86 -16.51 6.99
N SER A 339 36.38 -15.26 6.98
CA SER A 339 36.44 -14.33 8.11
C SER A 339 35.10 -14.25 8.82
N ASN A 340 35.08 -13.70 10.03
CA ASN A 340 33.85 -13.14 10.58
C ASN A 340 33.40 -11.91 9.76
N ASN A 341 32.16 -11.46 9.97
CA ASN A 341 31.83 -10.08 9.60
C ASN A 341 32.64 -9.16 10.50
N ILE A 342 33.57 -8.42 9.92
CA ILE A 342 34.38 -7.45 10.64
C ILE A 342 33.55 -6.17 10.60
N ILE A 343 32.89 -5.85 11.72
CA ILE A 343 31.92 -4.77 11.83
C ILE A 343 32.65 -3.48 12.17
N ASN A 344 32.29 -2.39 11.48
CA ASN A 344 32.84 -1.08 11.82
C ASN A 344 32.29 -0.63 13.19
N PRO A 345 33.16 -0.40 14.19
CA PRO A 345 32.75 -0.09 15.56
C PRO A 345 32.01 1.25 15.66
N ASN A 346 32.18 2.15 14.69
CA ASN A 346 31.63 3.50 14.72
C ASN A 346 30.29 3.64 13.97
N THR A 347 29.72 2.54 13.46
CA THR A 347 28.46 2.60 12.69
C THR A 347 27.26 2.97 13.55
N GLY A 348 27.29 2.64 14.85
CA GLY A 348 26.14 2.77 15.74
C GLY A 348 24.94 1.88 15.36
N LYS A 349 25.10 0.97 14.39
CA LYS A 349 24.04 0.10 13.86
C LYS A 349 24.08 -1.27 14.54
N ASN A 350 22.91 -1.85 14.76
CA ASN A 350 22.80 -3.24 15.21
C ASN A 350 22.96 -4.18 14.01
N ILE A 351 24.20 -4.60 13.76
CA ILE A 351 24.54 -5.49 12.65
C ILE A 351 24.63 -6.92 13.16
N VAL A 352 23.91 -7.84 12.54
CA VAL A 352 24.03 -9.27 12.85
C VAL A 352 25.42 -9.73 12.42
N ALA A 353 26.20 -10.23 13.39
CA ALA A 353 27.49 -10.85 13.12
C ALA A 353 27.28 -12.08 12.23
N GLY A 354 27.59 -11.95 10.94
CA GLY A 354 27.58 -13.07 10.00
C GLY A 354 28.58 -14.15 10.42
N LYS A 355 28.17 -15.41 10.27
CA LYS A 355 28.99 -16.56 10.66
C LYS A 355 29.98 -16.91 9.54
N LYS A 356 31.27 -16.88 9.89
CA LYS A 356 32.31 -17.63 9.19
C LYS A 356 31.80 -19.02 8.81
N GLY A 357 32.05 -19.44 7.57
CA GLY A 357 31.53 -20.69 6.98
C GLY A 357 30.25 -20.54 6.16
N SER A 358 29.66 -19.34 6.07
CA SER A 358 28.49 -19.09 5.21
C SER A 358 28.84 -19.23 3.73
N ASP A 359 27.96 -19.89 2.96
CA ASP A 359 28.07 -20.01 1.51
C ASP A 359 27.54 -18.74 0.82
N ARG A 360 28.41 -18.10 0.04
CA ARG A 360 28.19 -16.88 -0.75
C ARG A 360 28.35 -17.12 -2.26
N SER A 361 28.52 -18.37 -2.69
CA SER A 361 28.78 -18.74 -4.10
C SER A 361 27.70 -18.27 -5.07
N LYS A 362 26.46 -18.07 -4.58
CA LYS A 362 25.32 -17.62 -5.39
C LYS A 362 25.20 -16.10 -5.50
N GLU A 363 25.87 -15.35 -4.63
CA GLU A 363 25.75 -13.90 -4.49
C GLU A 363 26.45 -13.16 -5.63
N LEU A 364 25.87 -12.05 -6.09
CA LEU A 364 26.37 -11.32 -7.26
C LEU A 364 27.77 -10.72 -7.03
N TYR A 365 28.03 -10.20 -5.84
CA TYR A 365 29.35 -9.66 -5.49
C TYR A 365 30.45 -10.72 -5.48
N PHE A 366 30.11 -12.01 -5.29
CA PHE A 366 31.08 -13.08 -5.43
C PHE A 366 31.26 -13.46 -6.90
N LYS A 367 30.16 -13.71 -7.62
CA LYS A 367 30.17 -14.13 -9.03
C LYS A 367 30.85 -13.14 -9.97
N ASN A 368 30.71 -11.86 -9.69
CA ASN A 368 31.25 -10.78 -10.50
C ASN A 368 32.56 -10.21 -9.94
N ALA A 369 33.11 -10.77 -8.85
CA ALA A 369 34.39 -10.34 -8.31
C ALA A 369 35.51 -10.62 -9.32
N SER A 370 36.33 -9.61 -9.55
CA SER A 370 37.53 -9.70 -10.39
C SER A 370 38.66 -8.91 -9.74
N GLU A 371 39.85 -8.90 -10.35
CA GLU A 371 40.96 -8.04 -9.89
C GLU A 371 40.60 -6.54 -9.97
N THR A 372 39.54 -6.19 -10.72
CA THR A 372 38.90 -4.86 -10.69
C THR A 372 37.71 -4.85 -9.73
N PRO A 373 37.56 -3.82 -8.88
CA PRO A 373 36.40 -3.67 -8.01
C PRO A 373 35.08 -3.70 -8.77
N TYR A 374 34.14 -4.45 -8.22
CA TYR A 374 32.76 -4.53 -8.67
C TYR A 374 31.84 -3.96 -7.59
N ILE A 375 30.85 -3.15 -7.97
CA ILE A 375 29.81 -2.63 -7.07
C ILE A 375 28.47 -3.22 -7.50
N THR A 376 27.73 -3.79 -6.56
CA THR A 376 26.39 -4.35 -6.84
C THR A 376 25.36 -3.25 -7.14
N GLU A 377 24.22 -3.64 -7.72
CA GLU A 377 22.99 -2.83 -7.53
C GLU A 377 22.63 -2.75 -6.04
N VAL A 378 21.76 -1.79 -5.69
CA VAL A 378 21.26 -1.67 -4.32
C VAL A 378 20.35 -2.85 -4.00
N TYR A 379 20.53 -3.47 -2.84
CA TYR A 379 19.72 -4.59 -2.38
C TYR A 379 19.49 -4.52 -0.87
N LEU A 380 18.51 -5.27 -0.36
CA LEU A 380 18.23 -5.33 1.08
C LEU A 380 19.20 -6.30 1.77
N SER A 381 20.06 -5.79 2.63
CA SER A 381 21.04 -6.59 3.37
C SER A 381 20.34 -7.46 4.42
N LYS A 382 20.69 -8.75 4.44
CA LYS A 382 20.26 -9.67 5.51
C LYS A 382 20.95 -9.39 6.85
N ALA A 383 22.08 -8.69 6.86
CA ALA A 383 22.86 -8.43 8.07
C ALA A 383 22.38 -7.19 8.83
N THR A 384 21.92 -6.17 8.10
CA THR A 384 21.50 -4.87 8.67
C THR A 384 19.99 -4.63 8.56
N ASP A 385 19.26 -5.45 7.79
CA ASP A 385 17.85 -5.21 7.40
C ASP A 385 17.62 -3.83 6.77
N ASP A 386 18.63 -3.32 6.06
CA ASP A 386 18.61 -2.03 5.38
C ASP A 386 19.19 -2.15 3.96
N PHE A 387 18.84 -1.20 3.09
CA PHE A 387 19.37 -1.15 1.73
C PHE A 387 20.86 -0.85 1.74
N CYS A 388 21.64 -1.66 1.06
CA CYS A 388 23.09 -1.49 0.92
C CYS A 388 23.54 -1.70 -0.52
N ILE A 389 24.78 -1.29 -0.78
CA ILE A 389 25.59 -1.80 -1.88
C ILE A 389 26.73 -2.62 -1.29
N THR A 390 27.18 -3.62 -2.04
CA THR A 390 28.43 -4.32 -1.72
C THR A 390 29.44 -3.98 -2.80
N VAL A 391 30.63 -3.55 -2.38
CA VAL A 391 31.81 -3.50 -3.24
C VAL A 391 32.65 -4.73 -2.99
N SER A 392 33.13 -5.36 -4.06
CA SER A 392 33.89 -6.60 -3.99
C SER A 392 35.06 -6.60 -4.95
N MET A 393 36.16 -7.23 -4.55
CA MET A 393 37.34 -7.41 -5.40
C MET A 393 38.00 -8.76 -5.12
N ALA A 394 38.42 -9.44 -6.17
CA ALA A 394 39.22 -10.65 -6.08
C ALA A 394 40.71 -10.30 -5.93
N PHE A 395 41.43 -11.05 -5.10
CA PHE A 395 42.87 -10.91 -4.91
C PHE A 395 43.52 -12.29 -4.73
N LYS A 396 44.81 -12.39 -5.04
CA LYS A 396 45.59 -13.63 -4.93
C LYS A 396 46.55 -13.56 -3.74
N TYR A 397 46.53 -14.58 -2.90
CA TYR A 397 47.46 -14.73 -1.78
C TYR A 397 47.99 -16.16 -1.73
N GLN A 398 49.31 -16.31 -1.77
CA GLN A 398 50.00 -17.62 -1.76
C GLN A 398 49.42 -18.61 -2.79
N GLY A 399 49.17 -18.13 -4.01
CA GLY A 399 48.64 -18.94 -5.11
C GLY A 399 47.14 -19.28 -5.04
N LYS A 400 46.41 -18.80 -4.02
CA LYS A 400 44.96 -18.98 -3.88
C LYS A 400 44.21 -17.68 -4.11
N THR A 401 43.03 -17.77 -4.71
CA THR A 401 42.14 -16.63 -4.93
C THR A 401 41.20 -16.44 -3.74
N TYR A 402 41.01 -15.20 -3.36
CA TYR A 402 40.06 -14.76 -2.35
C TYR A 402 39.26 -13.57 -2.87
N VAL A 403 38.10 -13.31 -2.28
CA VAL A 403 37.30 -12.13 -2.55
C VAL A 403 37.14 -11.36 -1.25
N ILE A 404 37.46 -10.07 -1.27
CA ILE A 404 37.09 -9.13 -0.21
C ILE A 404 35.77 -8.47 -0.60
N ALA A 405 34.84 -8.35 0.34
CA ALA A 405 33.55 -7.71 0.14
C ALA A 405 33.28 -6.74 1.30
N GLY A 406 32.85 -5.51 0.97
CA GLY A 406 32.50 -4.47 1.93
C GLY A 406 31.11 -3.93 1.66
N ASP A 407 30.29 -3.88 2.71
CA ASP A 407 28.93 -3.37 2.63
C ASP A 407 28.88 -1.91 3.06
N VAL A 408 28.14 -1.10 2.31
CA VAL A 408 27.91 0.33 2.56
C VAL A 408 26.41 0.57 2.56
N ALA A 409 25.87 1.09 3.66
CA ALA A 409 24.46 1.47 3.70
C ALA A 409 24.13 2.53 2.66
N TYR A 410 23.02 2.32 1.95
CA TYR A 410 22.57 3.24 0.92
C TYR A 410 22.28 4.64 1.47
N SER A 411 21.76 4.72 2.70
CA SER A 411 21.49 5.98 3.40
C SER A 411 22.74 6.82 3.67
N ASP A 412 23.93 6.19 3.68
CA ASP A 412 25.20 6.85 3.99
C ASP A 412 26.02 7.18 2.75
N ILE A 413 25.62 6.72 1.56
CA ILE A 413 26.33 6.96 0.29
C ILE A 413 26.57 8.45 0.03
N SER A 414 25.57 9.30 0.30
CA SER A 414 25.70 10.75 0.11
C SER A 414 26.72 11.40 1.04
N LYS A 415 27.03 10.78 2.18
CA LYS A 415 28.00 11.28 3.17
C LYS A 415 29.45 10.98 2.79
N ILE A 416 29.68 10.04 1.87
CA ILE A 416 31.03 9.65 1.40
C ILE A 416 31.76 10.83 0.74
N ASN A 417 31.03 11.74 0.10
CA ASN A 417 31.64 12.91 -0.51
C ASN A 417 32.13 13.94 0.53
N LEU A 418 31.58 13.94 1.74
CA LEU A 418 31.90 14.88 2.83
C LEU A 418 33.08 14.44 3.71
N GLN A 419 33.58 13.23 3.49
CA GLN A 419 34.72 12.68 4.22
C GLN A 419 35.98 12.95 3.39
N GLU A 420 36.76 13.95 3.84
CA GLU A 420 38.13 14.22 3.35
C GLU A 420 39.14 13.24 3.96
#